data_AF-A0AB36TIF9-F1
#
_entry.id   AF-A0AB36TIF9-F1
#
_cell.length_a   1.000
_cell.length_b   1.000
_cell.length_c   1.000
_cell.angle_alpha   90.00
_cell.angle_beta   90.00
_cell.angle_gamma   90.00
#
_symmetry.space_group_name_H-M   'P 1'
#
loop_
_entity.id
_entity.type
_entity.pdbx_description
1 polymer ?
#
loop_
_entity_poly.entity_id
_entity_poly.type
_entity_poly.pdbx_seq_one_letter_code
_entity_poly.pdbx_strand_id
1 'polypeptide(L)'
;MAFFTYDLMESGRLPNIKWWMIFIFAFVTSMVLGYPASWAFEKLFKERLCDCTNVPLNINGRISVPTSVVFGAVSILMVKALVPLVNKGLNTLSEALLDILAYVLVSIVLIDTTLIISLMTDFRRYVVLVDGGFQNHIAVFAEHFYANPDSYYNRVMQRVGDFKLSVSKNLIEKQLCEEEFAELIKDYLEYDVIKQMDEHIHHGTTTTLQHCENVAWICYLLNKKLNLNANEKELVEVAMLHDLFLYDWHDGDPARRIHGFVHADIACNNAIKHFGIPEKQQEAIRSHMWPLNITKIPKSREAVILCIVDKYCALIETVRLNKHFGLRH
;
A
#
# COMPACT_ATOMS: atom_id res chain seq x y z
N MET A 1 -13.75 -12.87 -31.03
CA MET A 1 -14.56 -13.99 -31.56
C MET A 1 -15.66 -13.50 -32.50
N ALA A 2 -16.59 -12.66 -32.03
CA ALA A 2 -17.72 -12.20 -32.84
C ALA A 2 -17.34 -11.60 -34.22
N PHE A 3 -16.31 -10.75 -34.29
CA PHE A 3 -15.79 -10.20 -35.55
C PHE A 3 -15.29 -11.29 -36.51
N PHE A 4 -14.47 -12.24 -36.03
CA PHE A 4 -13.96 -13.35 -36.85
C PHE A 4 -15.09 -14.23 -37.42
N THR A 5 -16.12 -14.53 -36.64
CA THR A 5 -17.30 -15.25 -37.15
C THR A 5 -18.09 -14.45 -38.17
N TYR A 6 -18.19 -13.14 -37.99
CA TYR A 6 -18.85 -12.26 -38.96
C TYR A 6 -18.09 -12.21 -40.29
N ASP A 7 -16.76 -12.06 -40.25
CA ASP A 7 -15.92 -12.02 -41.45
C ASP A 7 -15.92 -13.35 -42.22
N LEU A 8 -16.00 -14.49 -41.51
CA LEU A 8 -16.15 -15.80 -42.15
C LEU A 8 -17.52 -16.01 -42.83
N MET A 9 -18.57 -15.36 -42.31
CA MET A 9 -19.89 -15.34 -42.94
C MET A 9 -19.89 -14.48 -44.20
N GLU A 10 -19.34 -13.26 -44.12
CA GLU A 10 -19.21 -12.32 -45.25
C GLU A 10 -18.31 -12.88 -46.36
N SER A 11 -17.19 -13.50 -46.03
CA SER A 11 -16.27 -14.10 -47.01
C SER A 11 -16.80 -15.34 -47.73
N GLY A 12 -18.05 -15.75 -47.46
CA GLY A 12 -18.69 -16.91 -48.09
C GLY A 12 -18.12 -18.27 -47.67
N ARG A 13 -17.17 -18.29 -46.72
CA ARG A 13 -16.56 -19.52 -46.20
C ARG A 13 -17.49 -20.28 -45.26
N LEU A 14 -18.41 -19.58 -44.60
CA LEU A 14 -19.45 -20.17 -43.74
C LEU A 14 -20.85 -19.62 -44.09
N PRO A 15 -21.40 -19.96 -45.26
CA PRO A 15 -22.58 -19.29 -45.83
C PRO A 15 -23.91 -19.59 -45.12
N ASN A 16 -23.96 -20.58 -44.23
CA ASN A 16 -25.20 -21.06 -43.60
C ASN A 16 -25.15 -21.09 -42.05
N ILE A 17 -24.46 -20.14 -41.42
CA ILE A 17 -24.41 -20.06 -39.95
C ILE A 17 -25.76 -19.58 -39.40
N LYS A 18 -26.46 -20.49 -38.72
CA LYS A 18 -27.68 -20.20 -37.96
C LYS A 18 -27.33 -19.60 -36.59
N TRP A 19 -28.26 -18.85 -36.00
CA TRP A 19 -28.08 -18.19 -34.70
C TRP A 19 -27.65 -19.17 -33.59
N TRP A 20 -28.17 -20.40 -33.59
CA TRP A 20 -27.83 -21.42 -32.61
C TRP A 20 -26.39 -21.93 -32.76
N MET A 21 -25.82 -21.91 -33.97
CA MET A 21 -24.42 -22.28 -34.18
C MET A 21 -23.48 -21.26 -33.55
N ILE A 22 -23.80 -19.96 -33.68
CA ILE A 22 -23.06 -18.86 -33.04
C ILE A 22 -23.13 -19.03 -31.52
N PHE A 23 -24.32 -19.31 -31.00
CA PHE A 23 -24.54 -19.54 -29.57
C PHE A 23 -23.68 -20.69 -29.04
N ILE A 24 -23.77 -21.87 -29.67
CA ILE A 24 -23.05 -23.07 -29.23
C ILE A 24 -21.54 -22.83 -29.30
N PHE A 25 -21.06 -22.23 -30.40
CA PHE A 25 -19.63 -21.98 -30.56
C PHE A 25 -19.09 -21.01 -29.49
N ALA A 26 -19.81 -19.92 -29.23
CA ALA A 26 -19.43 -18.95 -28.20
C ALA A 26 -19.54 -19.55 -26.78
N PHE A 27 -20.60 -20.32 -26.51
CA PHE A 27 -20.78 -21.05 -25.26
C PHE A 27 -19.60 -21.99 -24.99
N VAL A 28 -19.28 -22.87 -25.94
CA VAL A 28 -18.19 -23.84 -25.80
C VAL A 28 -16.84 -23.13 -25.68
N THR A 29 -16.58 -22.15 -26.54
CA THR A 29 -15.32 -21.36 -26.48
C THR A 29 -15.15 -20.67 -25.14
N SER A 30 -16.23 -20.11 -24.58
CA SER A 30 -16.16 -19.46 -23.26
C SER A 30 -15.84 -20.45 -22.14
N MET A 31 -16.37 -21.67 -22.18
CA MET A 31 -16.06 -22.71 -21.19
C MET A 31 -14.62 -23.21 -21.34
N VAL A 32 -14.18 -23.48 -22.58
CA VAL A 32 -12.85 -24.03 -22.89
C VAL A 32 -11.73 -23.04 -22.59
N LEU A 33 -11.90 -21.75 -22.93
CA LEU A 33 -10.88 -20.72 -22.65
C LEU A 33 -11.02 -20.13 -21.25
N GLY A 34 -12.24 -20.07 -20.72
CA GLY A 34 -12.50 -19.49 -19.41
C GLY A 34 -11.88 -20.27 -18.26
N TYR A 35 -11.90 -21.61 -18.32
CA TYR A 35 -11.33 -22.43 -17.25
C TYR A 35 -9.80 -22.27 -17.11
N PRO A 36 -8.99 -22.43 -18.18
CA PRO A 36 -7.54 -22.23 -18.09
C PRO A 36 -7.17 -20.79 -17.73
N ALA A 37 -7.91 -19.79 -18.23
CA ALA A 37 -7.68 -18.39 -17.89
C ALA A 37 -7.92 -18.13 -16.38
N SER A 38 -9.03 -18.63 -15.84
CA SER A 38 -9.32 -18.54 -14.40
C SER A 38 -8.26 -19.24 -13.54
N TRP A 39 -7.82 -20.43 -13.97
CA TRP A 39 -6.77 -21.19 -13.28
C TRP A 39 -5.41 -20.48 -13.31
N ALA A 40 -4.99 -19.99 -14.49
CA ALA A 40 -3.73 -19.28 -14.66
C ALA A 40 -3.71 -17.98 -13.84
N PHE A 41 -4.81 -17.23 -13.84
CA PHE A 41 -4.95 -15.99 -13.08
C PHE A 41 -4.82 -16.23 -11.57
N GLU A 42 -5.54 -17.23 -11.03
CA GLU A 42 -5.42 -17.58 -9.61
C GLU A 42 -3.99 -18.02 -9.25
N LYS A 43 -3.27 -18.68 -10.17
CA LYS A 43 -1.88 -19.07 -9.93
C LYS A 43 -0.92 -17.88 -9.91
N LEU A 44 -1.18 -16.86 -10.73
CA LEU A 44 -0.34 -15.66 -10.83
C LEU A 44 -0.62 -14.67 -9.70
N PHE A 45 -1.87 -14.50 -9.28
CA PHE A 45 -2.29 -13.40 -8.40
C PHE A 45 -2.87 -13.84 -7.05
N LYS A 46 -3.07 -15.16 -6.82
CA LYS A 46 -3.73 -15.72 -5.63
C LYS A 46 -5.17 -15.22 -5.40
N GLU A 47 -5.76 -14.56 -6.39
CA GLU A 47 -7.14 -14.09 -6.39
C GLU A 47 -7.91 -14.72 -7.56
N ARG A 48 -9.23 -14.83 -7.43
CA ARG A 48 -10.10 -15.34 -8.52
C ARG A 48 -10.81 -14.18 -9.21
N LEU A 49 -10.68 -14.11 -10.53
CA LEU A 49 -11.27 -13.04 -11.35
C LEU A 49 -12.81 -13.05 -11.36
N CYS A 50 -13.43 -14.23 -11.24
CA CYS A 50 -14.87 -14.42 -11.14
C CYS A 50 -15.12 -15.67 -10.29
N ASP A 51 -15.88 -15.52 -9.19
CA ASP A 51 -16.27 -16.62 -8.33
C ASP A 51 -17.68 -17.11 -8.71
N CYS A 52 -17.76 -18.30 -9.31
CA CYS A 52 -18.99 -18.96 -9.70
C CYS A 52 -19.46 -20.01 -8.67
N THR A 53 -18.90 -20.05 -7.46
CA THR A 53 -19.19 -21.08 -6.45
C THR A 53 -20.69 -21.17 -6.12
N ASN A 54 -21.38 -20.03 -6.08
CA ASN A 54 -22.81 -19.95 -5.76
C ASN A 54 -23.73 -20.11 -6.98
N VAL A 55 -23.18 -20.38 -8.17
CA VAL A 55 -23.93 -20.50 -9.42
C VAL A 55 -24.13 -21.98 -9.74
N PRO A 56 -25.35 -22.44 -10.10
CA PRO A 56 -25.60 -23.83 -10.41
C PRO A 56 -24.81 -24.29 -11.64
N LEU A 57 -24.46 -25.58 -11.67
CA LEU A 57 -23.67 -26.18 -12.77
C LEU A 57 -22.31 -25.48 -12.98
N ASN A 58 -21.68 -25.07 -11.88
CA ASN A 58 -20.31 -24.57 -11.91
C ASN A 58 -19.29 -25.73 -11.93
N ILE A 59 -18.12 -25.45 -12.50
CA ILE A 59 -16.97 -26.37 -12.47
C ILE A 59 -15.93 -25.74 -11.55
N ASN A 60 -15.75 -26.33 -10.36
CA ASN A 60 -14.80 -25.89 -9.32
C ASN A 60 -14.92 -24.40 -8.96
N GLY A 61 -16.13 -23.80 -9.08
CA GLY A 61 -16.37 -22.38 -8.84
C GLY A 61 -15.70 -21.42 -9.83
N ARG A 62 -15.13 -21.90 -10.95
CA ARG A 62 -14.36 -21.06 -11.91
C ARG A 62 -15.18 -20.56 -13.08
N ILE A 63 -15.96 -21.45 -13.66
CA ILE A 63 -16.87 -21.20 -14.78
C ILE A 63 -18.20 -21.86 -14.45
N SER A 64 -19.27 -21.35 -15.05
CA SER A 64 -20.60 -21.94 -14.89
C SER A 64 -21.36 -21.94 -16.20
N VAL A 65 -22.22 -22.94 -16.36
CA VAL A 65 -23.12 -23.03 -17.52
C VAL A 65 -23.99 -21.76 -17.66
N PRO A 66 -24.64 -21.22 -16.60
CA PRO A 66 -25.42 -19.99 -16.73
C PRO A 66 -24.61 -18.79 -17.24
N THR A 67 -23.38 -18.59 -16.75
CA THR A 67 -22.52 -17.50 -17.22
C THR A 67 -22.15 -17.68 -18.70
N SER A 68 -21.84 -18.90 -19.12
CA SER A 68 -21.52 -19.18 -20.53
C SER A 68 -22.74 -19.07 -21.46
N VAL A 69 -23.95 -19.33 -20.96
CA VAL A 69 -25.19 -19.05 -21.71
C VAL A 69 -25.31 -17.56 -22.00
N VAL A 70 -25.00 -16.69 -21.03
CA VAL A 70 -24.98 -15.23 -21.23
C VAL A 70 -23.97 -14.85 -22.30
N PHE A 71 -22.75 -15.37 -22.26
CA PHE A 71 -21.76 -15.13 -23.32
C PHE A 71 -22.22 -15.61 -24.70
N GLY A 72 -22.90 -16.76 -24.77
CA GLY A 72 -23.53 -17.25 -25.99
C GLY A 72 -24.57 -16.28 -26.54
N ALA A 73 -25.47 -15.78 -25.69
CA ALA A 73 -26.52 -14.84 -26.07
C ALA A 73 -25.95 -13.47 -26.50
N VAL A 74 -24.99 -12.93 -25.74
CA VAL A 74 -24.28 -11.69 -26.07
C VAL A 74 -23.54 -11.83 -27.41
N SER A 75 -22.95 -13.00 -27.70
CA SER A 75 -22.30 -13.24 -28.99
C SER A 75 -23.26 -13.21 -30.17
N ILE A 76 -24.52 -13.65 -30.00
CA ILE A 76 -25.54 -13.49 -31.05
C ILE A 76 -25.79 -12.01 -31.30
N LEU A 77 -26.04 -11.24 -30.23
CA LEU A 77 -26.28 -9.80 -30.32
C LEU A 77 -25.10 -9.07 -31.00
N MET A 78 -23.87 -9.44 -30.63
CA MET A 78 -22.66 -8.91 -31.23
C MET A 78 -22.59 -9.21 -32.73
N VAL A 79 -22.70 -10.48 -33.14
CA VAL A 79 -22.55 -10.89 -34.55
C VAL A 79 -23.70 -10.41 -35.43
N LYS A 80 -24.94 -10.43 -34.93
CA LYS A 80 -26.15 -10.15 -35.73
C LYS A 80 -26.58 -8.70 -35.71
N ALA A 81 -26.20 -7.92 -34.70
CA ALA A 81 -26.62 -6.53 -34.57
C ALA A 81 -25.44 -5.57 -34.45
N LEU A 82 -24.55 -5.75 -33.47
CA LEU A 82 -23.52 -4.74 -33.18
C LEU A 82 -22.44 -4.66 -34.27
N VAL A 83 -21.87 -5.80 -34.68
CA VAL A 83 -20.85 -5.86 -35.74
C VAL A 83 -21.38 -5.31 -37.07
N PRO A 84 -22.55 -5.71 -37.59
CA PRO A 84 -23.06 -5.13 -38.84
C PRO A 84 -23.41 -3.64 -38.70
N LEU A 85 -23.89 -3.18 -37.54
CA LEU A 85 -24.13 -1.75 -37.29
C LEU A 85 -22.82 -0.95 -37.35
N VAL A 86 -21.78 -1.44 -36.69
CA VAL A 86 -20.44 -0.84 -36.70
C VAL A 86 -19.88 -0.86 -38.11
N ASN A 87 -19.90 -2.00 -38.80
CA ASN A 87 -19.38 -2.11 -40.16
C ASN A 87 -20.13 -1.22 -41.15
N LYS A 88 -21.46 -1.09 -41.02
CA LYS A 88 -22.23 -0.13 -41.82
C LYS A 88 -21.76 1.30 -41.56
N GLY A 89 -21.56 1.67 -40.30
CA GLY A 89 -20.99 2.97 -39.92
C GLY A 89 -19.60 3.20 -40.51
N LEU A 90 -18.70 2.22 -40.37
CA LEU A 90 -17.33 2.29 -40.90
C LEU A 90 -17.32 2.40 -42.43
N ASN A 91 -18.13 1.61 -43.12
CA ASN A 91 -18.26 1.65 -44.59
C ASN A 91 -18.88 2.95 -45.12
N THR A 92 -19.48 3.78 -44.25
CA THR A 92 -19.98 5.11 -44.64
C THR A 92 -18.86 6.15 -44.65
N LEU A 93 -17.72 5.84 -44.04
CA LEU A 93 -16.54 6.71 -43.97
C LEU A 93 -15.57 6.37 -45.10
N SER A 94 -14.78 7.35 -45.54
CA SER A 94 -13.71 7.09 -46.51
C SER A 94 -12.57 6.31 -45.87
N GLU A 95 -11.88 5.47 -46.66
CA GLU A 95 -10.72 4.71 -46.18
C GLU A 95 -9.65 5.62 -45.55
N ALA A 96 -9.39 6.78 -46.17
CA ALA A 96 -8.47 7.77 -45.62
C ALA A 96 -8.89 8.28 -44.22
N LEU A 97 -10.19 8.46 -43.97
CA LEU A 97 -10.68 8.90 -42.67
C LEU A 97 -10.57 7.78 -41.62
N LEU A 98 -10.82 6.53 -42.00
CA LEU A 98 -10.66 5.37 -41.13
C LEU A 98 -9.20 5.21 -40.68
N ASP A 99 -8.26 5.33 -41.61
CA ASP A 99 -6.83 5.27 -41.29
C ASP A 99 -6.43 6.39 -40.33
N ILE A 100 -6.87 7.63 -40.58
CA ILE A 100 -6.63 8.77 -39.68
C ILE A 100 -7.17 8.47 -38.28
N LEU A 101 -8.41 7.99 -38.16
CA LEU A 101 -9.02 7.67 -36.86
C LEU A 101 -8.28 6.55 -36.14
N ALA A 102 -7.82 5.52 -36.86
CA ALA A 102 -7.03 4.44 -36.30
C ALA A 102 -5.68 4.96 -35.76
N TYR A 103 -4.97 5.80 -36.53
CA TYR A 103 -3.72 6.42 -36.06
C TYR A 103 -3.93 7.31 -34.84
N VAL A 104 -5.03 8.07 -34.79
CA VAL A 104 -5.39 8.90 -33.62
C VAL A 104 -5.63 8.01 -32.40
N LEU A 105 -6.41 6.94 -32.53
CA LEU A 105 -6.68 6.03 -31.41
C LEU A 105 -5.40 5.37 -30.90
N VAL A 106 -4.55 4.87 -31.80
CA VAL A 106 -3.25 4.29 -31.43
C VAL A 106 -2.38 5.31 -30.72
N SER A 107 -2.34 6.55 -31.22
CA SER A 107 -1.58 7.64 -30.59
C SER A 107 -2.09 7.95 -29.18
N ILE A 108 -3.42 8.00 -28.97
CA ILE A 108 -4.02 8.21 -27.65
C ILE A 108 -3.60 7.09 -26.68
N VAL A 109 -3.70 5.82 -27.10
CA VAL A 109 -3.31 4.67 -26.26
C VAL A 109 -1.82 4.71 -25.93
N LEU A 110 -0.97 5.08 -26.90
CA LEU A 110 0.47 5.21 -26.68
C LEU A 110 0.80 6.34 -25.71
N ILE A 111 0.14 7.49 -25.83
CA ILE A 111 0.32 8.62 -24.92
C ILE A 111 -0.10 8.22 -23.51
N ASP A 112 -1.30 7.66 -23.34
CA ASP A 112 -1.82 7.22 -22.05
C ASP A 112 -0.89 6.18 -21.39
N THR A 113 -0.47 5.18 -22.15
CA THR A 113 0.49 4.17 -21.68
C THR A 113 1.82 4.81 -21.24
N THR A 114 2.33 5.76 -22.02
CA THR A 114 3.58 6.46 -21.69
C THR A 114 3.43 7.32 -20.43
N LEU A 115 2.30 8.01 -20.26
CA LEU A 115 2.00 8.80 -19.06
C LEU A 115 1.93 7.91 -17.82
N ILE A 116 1.25 6.76 -17.92
CA ILE A 116 1.18 5.78 -16.82
C ILE A 116 2.57 5.27 -16.45
N ILE A 117 3.40 4.91 -17.43
CA ILE A 117 4.77 4.44 -17.18
C ILE A 117 5.63 5.55 -16.55
N SER A 118 5.49 6.79 -17.02
CA SER A 118 6.22 7.94 -16.47
C SER A 118 5.82 8.19 -15.02
N LEU A 119 4.51 8.21 -14.73
CA LEU A 119 3.97 8.36 -13.37
C LEU A 119 4.48 7.24 -12.44
N MET A 120 4.49 6.00 -12.91
CA MET A 120 5.04 4.87 -12.15
C MET A 120 6.55 4.99 -11.92
N THR A 121 7.29 5.52 -12.88
CA THR A 121 8.74 5.73 -12.75
C THR A 121 9.04 6.86 -11.75
N ASP A 122 8.29 7.96 -11.81
CA ASP A 122 8.45 9.09 -10.89
C ASP A 122 8.02 8.70 -9.46
N PHE A 123 6.96 7.90 -9.32
CA PHE A 123 6.58 7.32 -8.05
C PHE A 123 7.68 6.42 -7.47
N ARG A 124 8.26 5.52 -8.29
CA ARG A 124 9.36 4.67 -7.85
C ARG A 124 10.57 5.49 -7.41
N ARG A 125 10.89 6.59 -8.11
CA ARG A 125 11.95 7.52 -7.69
C ARG A 125 11.64 8.14 -6.34
N TYR A 126 10.41 8.61 -6.14
CA TYR A 126 9.97 9.17 -4.87
C TYR A 126 10.16 8.18 -3.71
N VAL A 127 9.73 6.93 -3.88
CA VAL A 127 9.91 5.85 -2.89
C VAL A 127 11.38 5.64 -2.53
N VAL A 128 12.27 5.62 -3.53
CA VAL A 128 13.72 5.49 -3.31
C VAL A 128 14.32 6.71 -2.61
N LEU A 129 13.84 7.92 -2.92
CA LEU A 129 14.30 9.14 -2.26
C LEU A 129 13.89 9.17 -0.78
N VAL A 130 12.68 8.73 -0.45
CA VAL A 130 12.20 8.63 0.94
C VAL A 130 13.04 7.63 1.73
N ASP A 131 13.25 6.43 1.18
CA ASP A 131 14.06 5.39 1.82
C ASP A 131 15.52 5.82 2.01
N GLY A 132 16.12 6.43 0.98
CA GLY A 132 17.48 6.97 1.05
C GLY A 132 17.61 8.14 2.03
N GLY A 133 16.63 9.03 2.09
CA GLY A 133 16.57 10.12 3.07
C GLY A 133 16.52 9.59 4.49
N PHE A 134 15.69 8.60 4.77
CA PHE A 134 15.62 7.92 6.05
C PHE A 134 16.95 7.26 6.43
N GLN A 135 17.55 6.48 5.53
CA GLN A 135 18.87 5.87 5.76
C GLN A 135 19.95 6.92 6.07
N ASN A 136 19.95 8.05 5.37
CA ASN A 136 20.88 9.14 5.62
C ASN A 136 20.68 9.77 7.01
N HIS A 137 19.44 10.01 7.44
CA HIS A 137 19.17 10.52 8.79
C HIS A 137 19.63 9.54 9.88
N ILE A 138 19.43 8.24 9.68
CA ILE A 138 19.94 7.20 10.60
C ILE A 138 21.47 7.15 10.60
N ALA A 139 22.13 7.30 9.44
CA ALA A 139 23.58 7.36 9.34
C ALA A 139 24.14 8.55 10.14
N VAL A 140 23.57 9.74 9.96
CA VAL A 140 23.98 10.95 10.71
C VAL A 140 23.74 10.78 12.21
N PHE A 141 22.62 10.17 12.60
CA PHE A 141 22.36 9.83 14.01
C PHE A 141 23.42 8.86 14.57
N ALA A 142 23.72 7.79 13.83
CA ALA A 142 24.71 6.81 14.23
C ALA A 142 26.09 7.46 14.39
N GLU A 143 26.48 8.35 13.47
CA GLU A 143 27.72 9.11 13.57
C GLU A 143 27.76 9.98 14.83
N HIS A 144 26.68 10.71 15.13
CA HIS A 144 26.62 11.59 16.29
C HIS A 144 26.78 10.84 17.63
N PHE A 145 26.16 9.66 17.77
CA PHE A 145 26.17 8.89 19.03
C PHE A 145 27.28 7.83 19.13
N TYR A 146 27.95 7.53 18.01
CA TYR A 146 29.05 6.57 17.92
C TYR A 146 30.32 7.19 17.34
N ALA A 147 30.57 8.47 17.65
CA ALA A 147 31.67 9.30 17.16
C ALA A 147 33.11 8.79 17.45
N ASN A 148 33.27 7.54 17.89
CA ASN A 148 34.56 6.87 17.97
C ASN A 148 34.82 6.07 16.68
N PRO A 149 35.92 6.32 15.94
CA PRO A 149 36.29 5.59 14.72
C PRO A 149 36.79 4.15 15.00
N ASP A 150 36.13 3.45 15.93
CA ASP A 150 36.40 2.06 16.28
C ASP A 150 35.70 1.10 15.32
N SER A 151 36.07 -0.19 15.40
CA SER A 151 35.42 -1.28 14.65
C SER A 151 33.89 -1.33 14.83
N TYR A 152 33.36 -0.72 15.90
CA TYR A 152 31.93 -0.61 16.17
C TYR A 152 31.21 0.32 15.20
N TYR A 153 31.74 1.53 14.95
CA TYR A 153 31.15 2.50 14.02
C TYR A 153 31.00 1.90 12.61
N ASN A 154 32.07 1.29 12.10
CA ASN A 154 32.06 0.65 10.77
C ASN A 154 31.00 -0.46 10.66
N ARG A 155 30.77 -1.24 11.74
CA ARG A 155 29.72 -2.26 11.78
C ARG A 155 28.32 -1.64 11.75
N VAL A 156 28.08 -0.55 12.46
CA VAL A 156 26.79 0.16 12.44
C VAL A 156 26.55 0.71 11.04
N MET A 157 27.53 1.37 10.43
CA MET A 157 27.40 1.95 9.09
C MET A 157 27.15 0.90 8.01
N GLN A 158 27.80 -0.26 8.09
CA GLN A 158 27.51 -1.39 7.21
C GLN A 158 26.05 -1.82 7.36
N ARG A 159 25.57 -1.97 8.60
CA ARG A 159 24.19 -2.35 8.88
C ARG A 159 23.17 -1.30 8.44
N VAL A 160 23.50 0.00 8.50
CA VAL A 160 22.65 1.09 8.00
C VAL A 160 22.50 1.00 6.47
N GLY A 161 23.59 0.80 5.74
CA GLY A 161 23.54 0.60 4.28
C GLY A 161 22.78 -0.66 3.87
N ASP A 162 22.90 -1.73 4.68
CA ASP A 162 22.17 -2.98 4.49
C ASP A 162 20.75 -2.97 5.11
N PHE A 163 20.37 -1.91 5.81
CA PHE A 163 19.08 -1.82 6.49
C PHE A 163 17.97 -1.73 5.47
N LYS A 164 17.35 -2.88 5.20
CA LYS A 164 16.05 -2.94 4.56
C LYS A 164 15.00 -3.28 5.60
N LEU A 165 13.90 -2.54 5.54
CA LEU A 165 12.70 -2.75 6.33
C LEU A 165 12.03 -4.11 6.08
N SER A 166 12.48 -4.81 5.04
CA SER A 166 12.44 -6.27 4.93
C SER A 166 12.98 -6.93 6.20
N VAL A 167 12.10 -7.13 7.19
CA VAL A 167 12.30 -8.05 8.31
C VAL A 167 12.74 -9.39 7.73
N SER A 168 13.74 -10.00 8.37
CA SER A 168 14.57 -11.11 7.89
C SER A 168 13.96 -12.04 6.82
N LYS A 169 14.77 -12.47 5.85
CA LYS A 169 14.41 -13.63 5.00
C LYS A 169 14.16 -14.90 5.82
N ASN A 170 14.63 -14.92 7.08
CA ASN A 170 14.36 -15.99 8.03
C ASN A 170 13.03 -15.75 8.76
N LEU A 171 12.04 -16.58 8.43
CA LEU A 171 10.70 -16.53 9.02
C LEU A 171 10.73 -16.68 10.55
N ILE A 172 11.67 -17.45 11.11
CA ILE A 172 11.78 -17.69 12.55
C ILE A 172 12.22 -16.42 13.27
N GLU A 173 13.24 -15.73 12.74
CA GLU A 173 13.73 -14.47 13.32
C GLU A 173 12.66 -13.37 13.25
N LYS A 174 11.90 -13.34 12.16
CA LYS A 174 10.76 -12.45 12.02
C LYS A 174 9.71 -12.73 13.10
N GLN A 175 9.30 -13.99 13.26
CA GLN A 175 8.29 -14.37 14.23
C GLN A 175 8.73 -14.05 15.66
N LEU A 176 9.99 -14.33 16.02
CA LEU A 176 10.54 -13.99 17.33
C LEU A 176 10.51 -12.48 17.60
N CYS A 177 10.88 -11.66 16.62
CA CYS A 177 10.80 -10.20 16.75
C CYS A 177 9.36 -9.71 16.93
N GLU A 178 8.41 -10.31 16.22
CA GLU A 178 6.99 -9.97 16.35
C GLU A 178 6.43 -10.36 17.73
N GLU A 179 6.80 -11.52 18.26
CA GLU A 179 6.41 -12.00 19.59
C GLU A 179 7.01 -11.12 20.70
N GLU A 180 8.31 -10.81 20.63
CA GLU A 180 8.97 -9.92 21.60
C GLU A 180 8.34 -8.52 21.60
N PHE A 181 8.12 -7.95 20.41
CA PHE A 181 7.49 -6.63 20.30
C PHE A 181 6.05 -6.64 20.80
N ALA A 182 5.27 -7.68 20.48
CA ALA A 182 3.91 -7.83 20.97
C ALA A 182 3.86 -7.83 22.51
N GLU A 183 4.80 -8.52 23.16
CA GLU A 183 4.88 -8.52 24.63
C GLU A 183 5.26 -7.14 25.20
N LEU A 184 6.11 -6.36 24.51
CA LEU A 184 6.46 -4.99 24.94
C LEU A 184 5.27 -4.03 24.93
N ILE A 185 4.33 -4.18 23.99
CA ILE A 185 3.18 -3.26 23.83
C ILE A 185 1.89 -3.78 24.45
N LYS A 186 1.84 -5.07 24.83
CA LYS A 186 0.63 -5.77 25.26
C LYS A 186 -0.16 -5.01 26.32
N ASP A 187 0.51 -4.56 27.38
CA ASP A 187 -0.15 -3.86 28.48
C ASP A 187 -0.74 -2.52 28.03
N TYR A 188 -0.09 -1.82 27.10
CA TYR A 188 -0.57 -0.55 26.55
C TYR A 188 -1.86 -0.71 25.78
N LEU A 189 -1.97 -1.77 24.98
CA LEU A 189 -3.16 -2.06 24.17
C LEU A 189 -4.40 -2.37 25.01
N GLU A 190 -4.25 -2.65 26.31
CA GLU A 190 -5.39 -2.88 27.20
C GLU A 190 -6.02 -1.60 27.77
N TYR A 191 -5.27 -0.48 27.80
CA TYR A 191 -5.78 0.78 28.34
C TYR A 191 -6.80 1.43 27.40
N ASP A 192 -7.96 1.81 27.95
CA ASP A 192 -9.03 2.47 27.18
C ASP A 192 -8.55 3.75 26.48
N VAL A 193 -7.65 4.50 27.11
CA VAL A 193 -7.09 5.73 26.53
C VAL A 193 -6.25 5.47 25.28
N ILE A 194 -5.59 4.30 25.19
CA ILE A 194 -4.84 3.88 24.01
C ILE A 194 -5.81 3.40 22.93
N LYS A 195 -6.83 2.62 23.30
CA LYS A 195 -7.89 2.18 22.37
C LYS A 195 -8.61 3.36 21.71
N GLN A 196 -8.85 4.45 22.45
CA GLN A 196 -9.46 5.68 21.91
C GLN A 196 -8.65 6.33 20.78
N MET A 197 -7.33 6.12 20.71
CA MET A 197 -6.51 6.65 19.62
C MET A 197 -6.91 6.06 18.25
N ASP A 198 -7.60 4.91 18.24
CA ASP A 198 -8.10 4.28 17.00
C ASP A 198 -9.34 5.02 16.44
N GLU A 199 -9.99 5.87 17.23
CA GLU A 199 -11.15 6.65 16.82
C GLU A 199 -10.77 7.93 16.05
N HIS A 200 -9.48 8.24 15.95
CA HIS A 200 -8.98 9.48 15.37
C HIS A 200 -8.08 9.19 14.16
N ILE A 201 -8.40 9.77 13.01
CA ILE A 201 -7.56 9.67 11.82
C ILE A 201 -6.36 10.60 11.98
N HIS A 202 -5.16 10.06 11.73
CA HIS A 202 -3.91 10.82 11.81
C HIS A 202 -3.32 11.09 10.41
N HIS A 203 -3.09 10.05 9.60
CA HIS A 203 -2.47 10.18 8.28
C HIS A 203 -3.19 9.36 7.21
N GLY A 204 -3.77 10.04 6.21
CA GLY A 204 -4.45 9.38 5.10
C GLY A 204 -5.69 8.59 5.58
N THR A 205 -5.52 7.30 5.81
CA THR A 205 -6.55 6.41 6.39
C THR A 205 -6.05 5.69 7.66
N THR A 206 -4.87 6.06 8.14
CA THR A 206 -4.23 5.49 9.33
C THR A 206 -4.74 6.23 10.58
N THR A 207 -5.17 5.48 11.58
CA THR A 207 -5.61 6.02 12.88
C THR A 207 -4.39 6.43 13.72
N THR A 208 -4.59 7.22 14.77
CA THR A 208 -3.50 7.60 15.69
C THR A 208 -2.91 6.39 16.39
N LEU A 209 -3.74 5.40 16.76
CA LEU A 209 -3.25 4.13 17.32
C LEU A 209 -2.34 3.40 16.33
N GLN A 210 -2.84 3.22 15.10
CA GLN A 210 -2.10 2.51 14.05
C GLN A 210 -0.76 3.18 13.73
N HIS A 211 -0.74 4.52 13.71
CA HIS A 211 0.48 5.30 13.53
C HIS A 211 1.49 5.04 14.66
N CYS A 212 1.06 5.13 15.92
CA CYS A 212 1.92 4.88 17.08
C CYS A 212 2.47 3.44 17.11
N GLU A 213 1.65 2.44 16.76
CA GLU A 213 2.13 1.05 16.64
C GLU A 213 3.16 0.88 15.53
N ASN A 214 2.95 1.54 14.37
CA ASN A 214 3.89 1.54 13.26
C ASN A 214 5.22 2.16 13.68
N VAL A 215 5.19 3.35 14.29
CA VAL A 215 6.39 4.03 14.79
C VAL A 215 7.11 3.16 15.82
N ALA A 216 6.40 2.60 16.80
CA ALA A 216 6.97 1.73 17.82
C ALA A 216 7.64 0.48 17.24
N TRP A 217 7.00 -0.17 16.27
CA TRP A 217 7.55 -1.34 15.59
C TRP A 217 8.85 -1.02 14.84
N ILE A 218 8.87 0.10 14.11
CA ILE A 218 10.05 0.53 13.34
C ILE A 218 11.17 0.97 14.27
N CYS A 219 10.87 1.69 15.35
CA CYS A 219 11.83 2.05 16.39
C CYS A 219 12.48 0.79 17.00
N TYR A 220 11.68 -0.22 17.37
CA TYR A 220 12.15 -1.50 17.90
C TYR A 220 13.10 -2.21 16.91
N LEU A 221 12.65 -2.42 15.67
CA LEU A 221 13.44 -3.09 14.63
C LEU A 221 14.76 -2.37 14.34
N LEU A 222 14.71 -1.04 14.27
CA LEU A 222 15.86 -0.21 14.00
C LEU A 222 16.88 -0.29 15.14
N ASN A 223 16.43 -0.15 16.39
CA ASN A 223 17.29 -0.26 17.57
C ASN A 223 17.96 -1.64 17.65
N LYS A 224 17.20 -2.72 17.41
CA LYS A 224 17.69 -4.11 17.45
C LYS A 224 18.65 -4.43 16.30
N LYS A 225 18.29 -4.13 15.05
CA LYS A 225 19.12 -4.46 13.87
C LYS A 225 20.42 -3.66 13.82
N LEU A 226 20.35 -2.37 14.12
CA LEU A 226 21.52 -1.49 14.05
C LEU A 226 22.31 -1.49 15.37
N ASN A 227 21.77 -2.09 16.43
CA ASN A 227 22.32 -2.07 17.78
C ASN A 227 22.57 -0.62 18.23
N LEU A 228 21.53 0.22 18.16
CA LEU A 228 21.62 1.65 18.50
C LEU A 228 21.74 1.91 20.01
N ASN A 229 21.74 0.85 20.83
CA ASN A 229 21.94 0.88 22.27
C ASN A 229 21.05 1.94 22.96
N ALA A 230 19.85 2.18 22.42
CA ALA A 230 18.79 2.86 23.14
C ALA A 230 18.11 1.85 24.07
N ASN A 231 17.54 2.31 25.17
CA ASN A 231 16.73 1.45 26.02
C ASN A 231 15.48 1.05 25.22
N GLU A 232 15.41 -0.23 24.84
CA GLU A 232 14.38 -0.75 23.95
C GLU A 232 12.97 -0.59 24.53
N LYS A 233 12.80 -0.92 25.82
CA LYS A 233 11.52 -0.75 26.51
C LYS A 233 11.11 0.72 26.49
N GLU A 234 11.99 1.60 26.97
CA GLU A 234 11.71 3.04 27.01
C GLU A 234 11.38 3.61 25.62
N LEU A 235 12.10 3.19 24.58
CA LEU A 235 11.88 3.61 23.21
C LEU A 235 10.50 3.19 22.68
N VAL A 236 10.10 1.93 22.92
CA VAL A 236 8.78 1.43 22.53
C VAL A 236 7.67 2.15 23.30
N GLU A 237 7.86 2.40 24.60
CA GLU A 237 6.90 3.13 25.43
C GLU A 237 6.69 4.56 24.92
N VAL A 238 7.76 5.33 24.68
CA VAL A 238 7.61 6.70 24.17
C VAL A 238 7.01 6.73 22.77
N ALA A 239 7.30 5.73 21.93
CA ALA A 239 6.71 5.61 20.60
C ALA A 239 5.22 5.29 20.64
N MET A 240 4.75 4.45 21.58
CA MET A 240 3.33 4.19 21.76
C MET A 240 2.55 5.41 22.29
N LEU A 241 3.23 6.34 22.96
CA LEU A 241 2.61 7.46 23.67
C LEU A 241 2.82 8.84 23.03
N HIS A 242 3.70 8.95 22.02
CA HIS A 242 4.15 10.26 21.51
C HIS A 242 3.02 11.14 20.97
N ASP A 243 1.94 10.49 20.53
CA ASP A 243 0.80 11.08 19.85
C ASP A 243 -0.52 10.88 20.62
N LEU A 244 -0.44 10.68 21.94
CA LEU A 244 -1.60 10.53 22.84
C LEU A 244 -2.39 11.85 23.04
N PHE A 245 -2.82 12.52 21.97
CA PHE A 245 -3.54 13.79 22.05
C PHE A 245 -5.07 13.65 22.20
N LEU A 246 -5.66 12.51 21.78
CA LEU A 246 -7.06 12.11 22.01
C LEU A 246 -8.13 13.04 21.40
N TYR A 247 -7.89 13.51 20.18
CA TYR A 247 -8.87 14.32 19.45
C TYR A 247 -8.62 14.28 17.94
N ASP A 248 -9.66 14.38 17.10
CA ASP A 248 -9.48 14.45 15.64
C ASP A 248 -9.06 15.87 15.19
N TRP A 249 -7.83 16.05 14.71
CA TRP A 249 -7.36 17.36 14.28
C TRP A 249 -7.88 17.80 12.90
N HIS A 250 -8.66 16.97 12.21
CA HIS A 250 -9.28 17.25 10.91
C HIS A 250 -10.73 17.76 11.00
N ASP A 251 -11.31 17.83 12.19
CA ASP A 251 -12.73 18.18 12.41
C ASP A 251 -13.09 19.65 12.10
N GLY A 252 -12.09 20.48 11.78
CA GLY A 252 -12.25 21.89 11.43
C GLY A 252 -12.30 22.84 12.63
N ASP A 253 -12.12 22.36 13.86
CA ASP A 253 -12.06 23.19 15.06
C ASP A 253 -10.87 24.18 14.96
N PRO A 254 -11.10 25.51 15.07
CA PRO A 254 -10.05 26.51 15.07
C PRO A 254 -8.95 26.27 16.11
N ALA A 255 -9.28 25.66 17.26
CA ALA A 255 -8.31 25.34 18.31
C ALA A 255 -7.25 24.32 17.85
N ARG A 256 -7.57 23.50 16.84
CA ARG A 256 -6.72 22.42 16.33
C ARG A 256 -5.88 22.83 15.11
N ARG A 257 -6.03 24.06 14.60
CA ARG A 257 -5.24 24.57 13.46
C ARG A 257 -3.73 24.59 13.70
N ILE A 258 -3.31 24.71 14.95
CA ILE A 258 -1.90 24.71 15.36
C ILE A 258 -1.45 23.33 15.88
N HIS A 259 -2.23 22.27 15.61
CA HIS A 259 -1.99 20.90 16.09
C HIS A 259 -0.53 20.49 15.98
N GLY A 260 0.10 20.69 14.81
CA GLY A 260 1.51 20.32 14.58
C GLY A 260 2.52 20.94 15.55
N PHE A 261 2.21 22.08 16.18
CA PHE A 261 3.09 22.74 17.16
C PHE A 261 2.78 22.38 18.61
N VAL A 262 1.55 21.95 18.91
CA VAL A 262 1.06 21.79 20.29
C VAL A 262 0.80 20.36 20.71
N HIS A 263 0.56 19.43 19.78
CA HIS A 263 0.16 18.07 20.14
C HIS A 263 1.22 17.33 20.94
N ALA A 264 2.51 17.56 20.68
CA ALA A 264 3.59 16.94 21.44
C ALA A 264 3.51 17.28 22.95
N ASP A 265 3.15 18.52 23.30
CA ASP A 265 2.95 18.91 24.70
C ASP A 265 1.64 18.32 25.27
N ILE A 266 0.56 18.27 24.48
CA ILE A 266 -0.72 17.67 24.89
C ILE A 266 -0.55 16.17 25.14
N ALA A 267 0.06 15.45 24.21
CA ALA A 267 0.37 14.03 24.30
C ALA A 267 1.25 13.73 25.50
N CYS A 268 2.31 14.51 25.72
CA CYS A 268 3.14 14.36 26.91
C CYS A 268 2.34 14.56 28.20
N ASN A 269 1.46 15.56 28.27
CA ASN A 269 0.66 15.82 29.46
C ASN A 269 -0.35 14.68 29.73
N ASN A 270 -0.96 14.13 28.67
CA ASN A 270 -1.81 12.95 28.78
C ASN A 270 -1.01 11.72 29.22
N ALA A 271 0.20 11.51 28.67
CA ALA A 271 1.07 10.42 29.06
C ALA A 271 1.48 10.50 30.54
N ILE A 272 1.80 11.70 31.04
CA ILE A 272 2.07 11.94 32.46
C ILE A 272 0.84 11.59 33.31
N LYS A 273 -0.34 12.08 32.91
CA LYS A 273 -1.59 11.88 33.65
C LYS A 273 -2.01 10.40 33.74
N HIS A 274 -1.87 9.65 32.65
CA HIS A 274 -2.38 8.29 32.55
C HIS A 274 -1.33 7.21 32.90
N PHE A 275 -0.04 7.48 32.70
CA PHE A 275 1.02 6.48 32.85
C PHE A 275 2.16 6.89 33.80
N GLY A 276 2.22 8.15 34.25
CA GLY A 276 3.24 8.59 35.22
C GLY A 276 4.68 8.54 34.67
N ILE A 277 4.88 8.91 33.42
CA ILE A 277 6.17 8.78 32.73
C ILE A 277 7.30 9.67 33.31
N PRO A 278 8.55 9.18 33.41
CA PRO A 278 9.70 9.94 33.90
C PRO A 278 10.12 11.08 32.95
N GLU A 279 10.89 12.05 33.46
CA GLU A 279 11.31 13.25 32.70
C GLU A 279 12.02 12.94 31.38
N LYS A 280 12.86 11.88 31.33
CA LYS A 280 13.54 11.48 30.09
C LYS A 280 12.55 11.09 28.98
N GLN A 281 11.50 10.35 29.33
CA GLN A 281 10.43 9.98 28.39
C GLN A 281 9.60 11.20 27.99
N GLN A 282 9.31 12.09 28.93
CA GLN A 282 8.63 13.35 28.63
C GLN A 282 9.41 14.21 27.64
N GLU A 283 10.74 14.28 27.79
CA GLU A 283 11.62 14.98 26.85
C GLU A 283 11.58 14.35 25.46
N ALA A 284 11.59 13.02 25.38
CA ALA A 284 11.47 12.30 24.11
C ALA A 284 10.14 12.62 23.41
N ILE A 285 9.01 12.54 24.12
CA ILE A 285 7.70 12.89 23.56
C ILE A 285 7.66 14.36 23.16
N ARG A 286 8.10 15.31 23.99
CA ARG A 286 8.00 16.75 23.64
C ARG A 286 8.90 17.17 22.48
N SER A 287 9.97 16.42 22.20
CA SER A 287 10.93 16.72 21.13
C SER A 287 10.67 15.98 19.83
N HIS A 288 9.71 15.04 19.77
CA HIS A 288 9.50 14.22 18.58
C HIS A 288 9.15 15.06 17.34
N MET A 289 8.54 16.24 17.50
CA MET A 289 8.23 17.18 16.39
C MET A 289 9.40 18.06 15.94
N TRP A 290 10.62 17.88 16.45
CA TRP A 290 11.77 18.59 15.92
C TRP A 290 12.00 18.22 14.43
N PRO A 291 12.37 19.16 13.53
CA PRO A 291 12.69 20.57 13.76
C PRO A 291 11.50 21.53 13.66
N LEU A 292 10.26 21.07 13.48
CA LEU A 292 9.08 21.95 13.46
C LEU A 292 9.00 22.75 14.77
N ASN A 293 9.19 22.05 15.90
CA ASN A 293 9.36 22.65 17.21
C ASN A 293 10.85 22.94 17.49
N ILE A 294 11.38 24.02 16.91
CA ILE A 294 12.81 24.38 16.96
C ILE A 294 13.43 24.44 18.36
N THR A 295 12.63 24.70 19.40
CA THR A 295 13.10 24.83 20.80
C THR A 295 13.18 23.51 21.55
N LYS A 296 12.58 22.43 21.02
CA LYS A 296 12.49 21.12 21.67
C LYS A 296 13.43 20.14 20.96
N ILE A 297 14.73 20.31 21.17
CA ILE A 297 15.76 19.49 20.53
C ILE A 297 15.82 18.10 21.19
N PRO A 298 15.76 16.99 20.43
CA PRO A 298 15.88 15.64 20.98
C PRO A 298 17.31 15.38 21.47
N LYS A 299 17.46 14.96 22.74
CA LYS A 299 18.78 14.80 23.39
C LYS A 299 19.15 13.37 23.72
N SER A 300 18.17 12.48 23.86
CA SER A 300 18.39 11.06 24.12
C SER A 300 18.39 10.26 22.82
N ARG A 301 18.98 9.06 22.83
CA ARG A 301 18.93 8.15 21.68
C ARG A 301 17.48 7.79 21.35
N GLU A 302 16.67 7.58 22.38
CA GLU A 302 15.24 7.28 22.24
C GLU A 302 14.50 8.42 21.55
N ALA A 303 14.73 9.67 21.98
CA ALA A 303 14.10 10.85 21.40
C ALA A 303 14.46 11.06 19.93
N VAL A 304 15.73 10.87 19.57
CA VAL A 304 16.17 11.05 18.18
C VAL A 304 15.65 9.92 17.28
N ILE A 305 15.69 8.67 17.76
CA ILE A 305 15.13 7.53 17.00
C ILE A 305 13.63 7.74 16.78
N LEU A 306 12.87 8.05 17.83
CA LEU A 306 11.45 8.37 17.74
C LEU A 306 11.21 9.49 16.73
N CYS A 307 11.94 10.61 16.87
CA CYS A 307 11.82 11.75 15.98
C CYS A 307 12.08 11.38 14.51
N ILE A 308 13.06 10.53 14.17
CA ILE A 308 13.31 10.18 12.77
C ILE A 308 12.24 9.21 12.24
N VAL A 309 11.88 8.21 13.03
CA VAL A 309 10.95 7.14 12.64
C VAL A 309 9.52 7.67 12.49
N ASP A 310 9.10 8.58 13.35
CA ASP A 310 7.80 9.26 13.27
C ASP A 310 7.59 9.90 11.88
N LYS A 311 8.51 10.77 11.43
CA LYS A 311 8.38 11.42 10.11
C LYS A 311 8.41 10.41 8.96
N TYR A 312 9.19 9.34 9.10
CA TYR A 312 9.22 8.28 8.11
C TYR A 312 7.86 7.59 8.00
N CYS A 313 7.29 7.15 9.12
CA CYS A 313 5.97 6.50 9.13
C CYS A 313 4.89 7.46 8.62
N ALA A 314 4.88 8.71 9.10
CA ALA A 314 3.95 9.74 8.67
C ALA A 314 3.94 9.95 7.15
N LEU A 315 5.13 9.97 6.55
CA LEU A 315 5.29 10.10 5.12
C LEU A 315 4.76 8.88 4.36
N ILE A 316 5.15 7.67 4.78
CA ILE A 316 4.73 6.42 4.15
C ILE A 316 3.20 6.23 4.23
N GLU A 317 2.60 6.58 5.36
CA GLU A 317 1.16 6.49 5.61
C GLU A 317 0.39 7.50 4.77
N THR A 318 0.89 8.73 4.65
CA THR A 318 0.30 9.77 3.80
C THR A 318 0.27 9.35 2.33
N VAL A 319 1.32 8.68 1.84
CA VAL A 319 1.37 8.17 0.45
C VAL A 319 0.79 6.76 0.29
N ARG A 320 0.18 6.20 1.34
CA ARG A 320 -0.52 4.91 1.36
C ARG A 320 0.36 3.71 0.94
N LEU A 321 1.61 3.71 1.37
CA LEU A 321 2.59 2.66 1.05
C LEU A 321 2.89 1.69 2.21
N ASN A 322 2.04 1.65 3.23
CA ASN A 322 2.21 0.83 4.45
C ASN A 322 2.63 -0.62 4.12
N LYS A 323 1.92 -1.29 3.21
CA LYS A 323 2.21 -2.67 2.78
C LYS A 323 3.58 -2.84 2.11
N HIS A 324 4.02 -1.85 1.35
CA HIS A 324 5.29 -1.91 0.62
C HIS A 324 6.49 -1.84 1.58
N PHE A 325 6.35 -1.06 2.65
CA PHE A 325 7.38 -0.84 3.64
C PHE A 325 7.22 -1.68 4.91
N GLY A 326 6.24 -2.57 4.97
CA GLY A 326 6.07 -3.49 6.11
C GLY A 326 5.58 -2.82 7.39
N LEU A 327 4.89 -1.68 7.27
CA LEU A 327 4.13 -1.11 8.38
C LEU A 327 2.95 -2.02 8.72
N ARG A 328 2.55 -2.04 10.00
CA ARG A 328 1.41 -2.80 10.50
C ARG A 328 0.09 -2.16 10.03
N HIS A 329 -0.97 -2.97 10.03
CA HIS A 329 -2.23 -2.70 9.37
C HIS A 329 -3.28 -2.09 10.27
#